data_AF-A0AAW8AY55-F1
#
_entry.id   AF-A0AAW8AY55-F1
#
_cell.length_a   1.000
_cell.length_b   1.000
_cell.length_c   1.000
_cell.angle_alpha   90.00
_cell.angle_beta   90.00
_cell.angle_gamma   90.00
#
_symmetry.space_group_name_H-M   'P 1'
#
loop_
_entity.id
_entity.type
_entity.pdbx_description
1 polymer ?
#
loop_
_entity_poly.entity_id
_entity_poly.type
_entity_poly.pdbx_seq_one_letter_code
_entity_poly.pdbx_strand_id
1 'polypeptide(L)' 'MSQQPKDNTSDTTQPPDFHGAAVIDENGNEIPITEDMVQEAFEELEEETADKPNDLKQ' A
#
# COMPACT_ATOMS: atom_id res chain seq x y z
N MET A 1 45.79 6.76 21.97
CA MET A 1 44.58 7.13 22.73
C MET A 1 44.05 8.43 22.16
N SER A 2 42.94 8.39 21.43
CA SER A 2 42.12 9.56 21.13
C SER A 2 40.67 9.07 21.08
N GLN A 3 39.86 9.55 22.02
CA GLN A 3 38.47 9.15 22.20
C GLN A 3 37.56 9.86 21.18
N GLN A 4 36.52 9.15 20.76
CA GLN A 4 35.43 9.56 19.85
C GLN A 4 34.64 10.77 20.37
N PRO A 5 33.88 11.47 19.50
CA PRO A 5 32.48 11.72 19.73
C PRO A 5 31.68 10.53 19.17
N LYS A 6 30.96 9.84 20.05
CA LYS A 6 29.96 8.84 19.68
C LYS A 6 28.72 9.60 19.22
N ASP A 7 28.48 9.66 17.92
CA ASP A 7 27.15 9.98 17.42
C ASP A 7 26.24 8.81 17.80
N ASN A 8 25.51 9.04 18.88
CA ASN A 8 24.49 8.17 19.41
C ASN A 8 23.16 8.61 18.80
N THR A 9 23.00 8.39 17.50
CA THR A 9 21.74 8.64 16.80
C THR A 9 21.07 7.29 16.59
N SER A 10 20.36 6.84 17.62
CA SER A 10 19.37 5.78 17.52
C SER A 10 18.14 6.31 16.75
N ASP A 11 18.31 6.58 15.46
CA ASP A 11 17.18 6.74 14.55
C ASP A 11 16.89 5.37 13.95
N THR A 12 16.09 4.58 14.68
CA THR A 12 15.46 3.35 14.19
C THR A 12 14.34 3.68 13.20
N THR A 13 14.63 4.46 12.17
CA THR A 13 13.77 4.61 11.00
C THR A 13 14.48 3.92 9.86
N GLN A 14 14.39 2.59 9.82
CA GLN A 14 14.61 1.89 8.56
C GLN A 14 13.68 2.53 7.52
N PRO A 15 14.20 2.96 6.35
CA PRO A 15 13.34 3.48 5.30
C PRO A 15 12.30 2.41 4.94
N PRO A 16 11.07 2.81 4.56
CA PRO A 16 10.09 1.84 4.09
C PRO A 16 10.68 1.10 2.89
N ASP A 17 10.64 -0.22 2.92
CA ASP A 17 11.18 -1.07 1.87
C ASP A 17 10.14 -1.17 0.73
N PHE A 18 10.18 -0.21 -0.19
CA PHE A 18 9.26 -0.11 -1.32
C PHE A 18 9.67 -1.09 -2.43
N HIS A 19 9.20 -2.33 -2.33
CA HIS A 19 9.52 -3.47 -3.22
C HIS A 19 8.99 -3.35 -4.68
N GLY A 20 8.76 -2.15 -5.20
CA GLY A 20 8.52 -1.92 -6.64
C GLY A 20 7.07 -1.66 -7.07
N ALA A 21 6.12 -1.48 -6.14
CA ALA A 21 4.76 -0.99 -6.45
C ALA A 21 4.16 -0.19 -5.29
N ALA A 22 3.58 0.98 -5.60
CA ALA A 22 2.89 1.89 -4.70
C ALA A 22 1.73 2.57 -5.45
N VAL A 23 0.70 3.02 -4.72
CA VAL A 23 -0.35 3.88 -5.28
C VAL A 23 0.10 5.32 -5.21
N ILE A 24 -0.15 6.10 -6.26
CA ILE A 24 0.15 7.53 -6.27
C ILE A 24 -1.12 8.29 -5.86
N ASP A 25 -1.03 9.12 -4.82
CA ASP A 25 -2.13 9.99 -4.40
C ASP A 25 -2.26 11.24 -5.30
N GLU A 26 -3.31 12.03 -5.08
CA GLU A 26 -3.58 13.26 -5.83
C GLU A 26 -2.48 14.34 -5.70
N ASN A 27 -1.67 14.27 -4.64
CA ASN A 27 -0.56 15.17 -4.39
C ASN A 27 0.77 14.65 -4.97
N GLY A 28 0.75 13.46 -5.59
CA GLY A 28 1.90 12.80 -6.17
C GLY A 28 2.76 12.02 -5.16
N ASN A 29 2.27 11.76 -3.95
CA ASN A 29 2.99 10.95 -2.97
C ASN A 29 2.81 9.46 -3.26
N GLU A 30 3.87 8.69 -3.02
CA GLU A 30 3.82 7.23 -3.07
C GLU A 30 3.26 6.68 -1.76
N ILE A 31 2.11 6.02 -1.84
CA ILE A 31 1.44 5.32 -0.75
C ILE A 31 1.71 3.81 -0.90
N PRO A 32 2.28 3.14 0.12
CA PRO A 32 2.42 1.69 0.11
C PRO A 32 1.09 0.99 -0.15
N ILE A 33 1.09 -0.02 -1.02
CA ILE A 33 -0.07 -0.90 -1.17
C ILE A 33 -0.18 -1.72 0.11
N THR A 34 -1.34 -1.66 0.76
CA THR A 34 -1.64 -2.42 1.99
C THR A 34 -2.66 -3.51 1.70
N GLU A 35 -2.77 -4.49 2.61
CA GLU A 35 -3.77 -5.56 2.50
C GLU A 35 -5.20 -4.99 2.50
N ASP A 36 -5.47 -4.01 3.37
CA ASP A 36 -6.80 -3.37 3.47
C ASP A 36 -7.24 -2.79 2.13
N MET A 37 -6.34 -2.12 1.41
CA MET A 37 -6.61 -1.59 0.06
C MET A 37 -6.93 -2.69 -0.96
N VAL A 38 -6.27 -3.86 -0.83
CA VAL A 38 -6.52 -5.00 -1.72
C VAL A 38 -7.89 -5.61 -1.41
N GLN A 39 -8.24 -5.74 -0.14
CA GLN A 39 -9.53 -6.27 0.29
C GLN A 39 -10.69 -5.36 -0.16
N GLU A 40 -10.59 -4.05 0.07
CA GLU A 40 -11.58 -3.07 -0.40
C GLU A 40 -11.81 -3.18 -1.91
N ALA A 41 -10.73 -3.29 -2.69
CA ALA A 41 -10.84 -3.45 -4.14
C ALA A 41 -11.55 -4.75 -4.56
N PHE A 42 -11.37 -5.86 -3.82
CA PHE A 42 -12.11 -7.10 -4.09
C PHE A 42 -13.59 -6.98 -3.73
N GLU A 43 -13.92 -6.32 -2.62
CA GLU A 43 -15.30 -6.08 -2.19
C GLU A 43 -16.05 -5.24 -3.24
N GLU A 44 -15.44 -4.18 -3.74
CA GLU A 44 -16.00 -3.36 -4.83
C GLU A 44 -16.26 -4.19 -6.11
N LEU A 45 -15.33 -5.08 -6.48
CA LEU A 45 -15.50 -5.96 -7.65
C LEU A 45 -16.65 -6.96 -7.46
N GLU A 46 -16.85 -7.47 -6.27
CA GLU A 46 -17.98 -8.36 -5.95
C GLU A 46 -19.31 -7.61 -6.05
N GLU A 47 -19.38 -6.38 -5.55
CA GLU A 47 -20.55 -5.51 -5.67
C GLU A 47 -20.87 -5.16 -7.14
N GLU A 48 -19.86 -4.80 -7.94
CA GLU A 48 -20.03 -4.49 -9.36
C GLU A 48 -20.47 -5.70 -10.20
N THR A 49 -20.13 -6.91 -9.78
CA THR A 49 -20.49 -8.15 -10.49
C THR A 49 -21.82 -8.75 -10.02
N ALA A 50 -22.34 -8.34 -8.85
CA ALA A 50 -23.59 -8.82 -8.30
C ALA A 50 -24.85 -8.28 -9.04
N ASP A 51 -24.72 -7.19 -9.80
CA ASP A 51 -25.88 -6.49 -10.41
C ASP A 51 -26.06 -6.73 -11.91
N LYS A 52 -25.33 -7.69 -12.50
CA LYS A 52 -25.67 -8.17 -13.85
C LYS A 52 -26.68 -9.30 -13.72
N PRO A 53 -27.99 -9.07 -14.00
CA PRO A 53 -28.88 -10.18 -14.21
C PRO A 53 -28.24 -11.04 -15.29
N ASN A 54 -28.00 -12.30 -14.96
CA ASN A 54 -27.60 -13.30 -15.93
C ASN A 54 -28.70 -13.34 -17.00
N ASP A 55 -28.52 -12.63 -18.12
CA ASP A 55 -29.39 -12.64 -19.31
C ASP A 55 -29.27 -13.98 -20.07
N LEU A 56 -29.16 -15.08 -19.33
CA LEU A 56 -29.31 -16.43 -19.82
C LEU A 56 -30.73 -16.92 -19.53
N LYS A 57 -31.69 -16.31 -20.25
CA LYS A 57 -33.01 -16.87 -20.59
C LYS A 57 -33.10 -16.68 -22.12
N GLN A 58 -33.27 -17.69 -22.98
CA GLN A 58 -33.83 -19.04 -22.89
C GLN A 58 -33.12 -19.96 -23.88
#